data_AF-B9NWY2-F1
#
_entry.id   AF-B9NWY2-F1
#
_cell.length_a   1.000
_cell.length_b   1.000
_cell.length_c   1.000
_cell.angle_alpha   90.00
_cell.angle_beta   90.00
_cell.angle_gamma   90.00
#
_symmetry.space_group_name_H-M   'P 1'
#
loop_
_entity.id
_entity.type
_entity.pdbx_description
1 polymer ?
#
loop_
_entity_poly.entity_id
_entity_poly.type
_entity_poly.pdbx_seq_one_letter_code
_entity_poly.pdbx_strand_id
1 'polypeptide(L)' 'MIDQPGQGRRVPEYDGDKDVREVFVHRWRLIYAVYPDHIRIAAVIHGARLMENVRPL' A
#
# COMPACT_ATOMS: atom_id res chain seq x y z
N MET A 1 -1.22 -9.58 6.93
CA MET A 1 -0.14 -8.90 6.19
C MET A 1 1.20 -9.61 6.40
N ILE A 2 1.64 -9.82 7.65
CA ILE A 2 2.93 -10.46 7.95
C ILE A 2 3.01 -11.89 7.40
N ASP A 3 1.97 -12.70 7.61
CA ASP A 3 2.00 -14.10 7.17
C ASP A 3 1.85 -14.28 5.65
N GLN A 4 1.27 -13.28 4.97
CA GLN A 4 1.01 -13.32 3.54
C GLN A 4 1.12 -11.90 2.93
N PRO A 5 2.35 -11.38 2.75
CA PRO A 5 2.58 -10.00 2.30
C PRO A 5 2.10 -9.74 0.88
N GLY A 6 1.93 -10.79 0.06
CA GLY A 6 1.43 -10.71 -1.31
C GLY A 6 -0.09 -10.58 -1.47
N GLN A 7 -0.87 -10.62 -0.37
CA GLN A 7 -2.35 -10.62 -0.45
C GLN A 7 -2.95 -9.24 -0.80
N GLY A 8 -2.23 -8.15 -0.51
CA GLY A 8 -2.65 -6.82 -0.94
C GLY A 8 -2.59 -6.68 -2.46
N ARG A 9 -3.57 -5.98 -3.04
CA ARG A 9 -3.54 -5.66 -4.48
C ARG A 9 -2.46 -4.62 -4.77
N ARG A 10 -1.95 -4.58 -5.99
CA ARG A 10 -1.05 -3.49 -6.40
C ARG A 10 -1.79 -2.16 -6.31
N VAL A 11 -1.09 -1.12 -5.88
CA VAL A 11 -1.66 0.23 -5.81
C VAL A 11 -1.77 0.78 -7.24
N PRO A 12 -2.99 1.03 -7.76
CA PRO A 12 -3.19 1.50 -9.13
C PRO A 12 -2.44 2.81 -9.44
N GLU A 13 -2.26 3.66 -8.43
CA GLU A 13 -1.54 4.93 -8.55
C GLU A 13 -0.01 4.76 -8.74
N TYR A 14 0.53 3.55 -8.57
CA TYR A 14 1.95 3.21 -8.69
C TYR A 14 2.19 2.09 -9.72
N ASP A 15 1.77 2.30 -10.97
CA ASP A 15 1.86 1.32 -12.06
C ASP A 15 3.28 0.74 -12.31
N GLY A 16 4.34 1.43 -11.87
CA GLY A 16 5.74 1.00 -12.03
C GLY A 16 6.30 0.14 -10.89
N ASP A 17 5.72 0.18 -9.70
CA ASP A 17 6.31 -0.43 -8.50
C ASP A 17 5.54 -1.69 -8.08
N LYS A 18 6.06 -2.85 -8.50
CA LYS A 18 5.38 -4.15 -8.35
C LYS A 18 5.23 -4.59 -6.89
N ASP A 19 5.99 -3.98 -5.99
CA ASP A 19 6.08 -4.36 -4.60
C ASP A 19 5.28 -3.45 -3.67
N VAL A 20 4.70 -2.36 -4.20
CA VAL A 20 3.79 -1.47 -3.48
C VAL A 20 2.36 -2.01 -3.57
N ARG A 21 1.77 -2.25 -2.40
CA ARG A 21 0.50 -2.93 -2.23
C ARG A 21 -0.42 -2.15 -1.31
N GLU A 22 -1.71 -2.36 -1.50
CA GLU A 22 -2.74 -1.87 -0.59
C GLU A 22 -3.69 -2.98 -0.13
N VAL A 23 -4.16 -2.80 1.11
CA VAL A 23 -5.30 -3.51 1.66
C VAL A 23 -6.31 -2.52 2.22
N PHE A 24 -7.59 -2.87 2.11
CA PHE A 24 -8.67 -2.11 2.72
C PHE A 24 -8.96 -2.67 4.11
N VAL A 25 -8.87 -1.80 5.12
CA VAL A 25 -9.29 -2.09 6.49
C VAL A 25 -10.46 -1.16 6.79
N HIS A 26 -11.67 -1.67 6.66
CA HIS A 26 -12.90 -0.86 6.67
C HIS A 26 -12.82 0.31 5.68
N ARG A 27 -12.98 1.56 6.18
CA ARG A 27 -12.90 2.80 5.40
C ARG A 27 -11.47 3.33 5.30
N TRP A 28 -10.44 2.49 5.46
CA TRP A 28 -9.04 2.91 5.37
C TRP A 28 -8.29 2.08 4.33
N ARG A 29 -7.36 2.74 3.61
CA ARG A 29 -6.35 2.14 2.75
C ARG A 29 -5.04 2.09 3.54
N LEU A 30 -4.52 0.89 3.77
CA LEU A 30 -3.16 0.68 4.25
C LEU A 30 -2.27 0.42 3.04
N ILE A 31 -1.32 1.31 2.77
CA ILE A 31 -0.32 1.14 1.71
C ILE A 31 0.98 0.68 2.33
N TYR A 32 1.58 -0.36 1.75
CA TYR A 32 2.85 -0.91 2.20
C TYR A 32 3.69 -1.39 1.02
N ALA A 33 5.01 -1.43 1.21
CA ALA A 33 5.95 -2.01 0.27
C ALA A 33 6.58 -3.28 0.87
N VAL A 34 6.72 -4.32 0.06
CA VAL A 34 7.35 -5.59 0.47
C VAL A 34 8.81 -5.59 0.04
N TYR A 35 9.72 -5.68 1.00
CA TYR A 35 11.15 -5.88 0.77
C TYR A 35 11.54 -7.32 1.16
N PRO A 36 12.72 -7.81 0.75
CA PRO A 36 13.16 -9.16 1.09
C PRO A 36 13.24 -9.46 2.60
N ASP A 37 13.53 -8.44 3.41
CA ASP A 37 13.81 -8.54 4.85
C ASP A 37 12.75 -7.88 5.74
N HIS A 38 11.94 -6.99 5.19
CA HIS A 38 10.95 -6.25 5.95
C HIS A 38 9.75 -5.79 5.12
N ILE A 39 8.72 -5.31 5.82
CA ILE A 39 7.58 -4.62 5.21
C ILE A 39 7.62 -3.17 5.68
N ARG A 40 7.64 -2.23 4.73
CA ARG A 40 7.56 -0.79 5.02
C ARG A 40 6.12 -0.34 4.91
N ILE A 41 5.54 0.15 6.01
CA ILE A 41 4.25 0.85 5.95
C ILE A 41 4.51 2.25 5.42
N ALA A 42 3.88 2.57 4.29
CA ALA A 42 4.05 3.84 3.61
C ALA A 42 3.05 4.88 4.07
N ALA A 43 1.78 4.48 4.17
CA ALA A 43 0.69 5.37 4.49
C ALA A 43 -0.52 4.61 5.06
N VAL A 44 -1.28 5.32 5.89
CA VAL A 44 -2.61 4.92 6.36
C VAL A 44 -3.57 6.05 6.02
N ILE A 45 -4.46 5.82 5.06
CA ILE A 45 -5.29 6.87 4.46
C ILE A 45 -6.76 6.51 4.59
N HIS A 46 -7.60 7.46 5.01
CA HIS A 46 -9.04 7.25 5.01
C HIS A 46 -9.52 7.15 3.56
N GLY A 47 -10.26 6.10 3.20
CA GLY A 47 -10.70 5.77 1.84
C GLY A 47 -11.65 6.78 1.20
N ALA A 48 -12.18 7.73 1.97
CA ALA A 48 -12.93 8.88 1.43
C ALA A 48 -12.03 10.05 0.99
N ARG A 49 -10.71 9.98 1.22
CA ARG A 49 -9.75 10.99 0.74
C ARG A 49 -9.20 10.56 -0.62
N LEU A 50 -9.16 11.48 -1.58
CA LEU A 50 -8.34 11.30 -2.77
C LEU A 50 -6.87 11.21 -2.35
N MET A 51 -6.11 10.30 -2.98
CA MET A 51 -4.66 10.32 -2.91
C MET A 51 -4.15 11.43 -3.82
N GLU A 52 -4.05 12.64 -3.31
CA GLU A 52 -3.42 13.76 -4.01
C GLU A 52 -1.99 13.90 -3.46
N ASN A 53 -0.98 13.83 -4.32
CA ASN A 53 0.42 14.11 -4.00
C ASN A 53 1.10 13.17 -2.99
N VAL A 54 0.86 11.85 -3.07
CA VAL A 54 1.73 10.91 -2.33
C VAL A 54 3.02 10.75 -3.14
N ARG A 55 4.13 11.32 -2.65
CA ARG A 55 5.46 11.14 -3.28
C ARG A 55 5.73 9.64 -3.46
N PRO A 56 6.22 9.21 -4.63
CA PRO A 56 6.65 7.82 -4.81
C PRO A 56 7.72 7.47 -3.78
N LEU A 57 7.63 6.23 -3.31
CA LEU A 57 8.32 5.67 -2.16
C LEU A 57 9.73 5.19 -2.46
#